data_AF-A0A6H0CPW8-F1
#
_entry.id   AF-A0A6H0CPW8-F1
#
_cell.length_a   1.000
_cell.length_b   1.000
_cell.length_c   1.000
_cell.angle_alpha   90.00
_cell.angle_beta   90.00
_cell.angle_gamma   90.00
#
_symmetry.space_group_name_H-M   'P 1'
#
loop_
_entity.id
_entity.type
_entity.pdbx_description
1 polymer ?
#
loop_
_entity_poly.entity_id
_entity_poly.type
_entity_poly.pdbx_seq_one_letter_code
_entity_poly.pdbx_strand_id
1 'polypeptide(L)'
;MTLGGGDLAINEIKRTHPHGLTDLCEEGSRLYGNALRTGRIARADVETAPCLMEYALLHPDPDDPNWLRPVPPAIALAQRLNPIEQEISQRRRESIELADAFEPFMHISAQPTATTHSITVLEGLDRINAALDLATSQCQSEMLTVQPSRRRLEHTLAKALERDRPLIERGCRIRTLYQHPARYSPETLAYVAQFADGKVEYRTIDELAERLIICDETVAFIPTRDDGEIALELRHPGLVRYLIKVFEFMWARAVPLSAGAPYETASDGITEVQHSIAKLLVEGHVDEAIARRLGMNVRTCRAHIAKLAHALGSGSRAQLGYLIAQSGILDRDH
;
A
#
# COMPACT_ATOMS: atom_id res chain seq x y z
N MET A 1 -7.76 10.39 -29.91
CA MET A 1 -8.89 9.52 -29.56
C MET A 1 -9.00 9.56 -28.04
N THR A 2 -9.86 10.44 -27.55
CA THR A 2 -9.96 10.85 -26.14
C THR A 2 -10.85 9.85 -25.41
N LEU A 3 -10.25 9.06 -24.52
CA LEU A 3 -10.96 8.14 -23.63
C LEU A 3 -11.65 8.97 -22.55
N GLY A 4 -12.98 9.01 -22.63
CA GLY A 4 -13.84 9.67 -21.65
C GLY A 4 -13.73 8.98 -20.30
N GLY A 5 -13.43 9.78 -19.27
CA GLY A 5 -13.56 9.37 -17.88
C GLY A 5 -15.00 8.97 -17.61
N GLY A 6 -15.17 7.79 -17.02
CA GLY A 6 -16.46 7.37 -16.48
C GLY A 6 -16.83 8.28 -15.32
N ASP A 7 -17.70 9.23 -15.60
CA ASP A 7 -18.55 9.84 -14.59
C ASP A 7 -19.32 8.72 -13.90
N LEU A 8 -18.86 8.36 -12.69
CA LEU A 8 -19.73 7.81 -11.66
C LEU A 8 -20.92 8.74 -11.60
N ALA A 9 -22.06 8.29 -12.10
CA ALA A 9 -23.28 9.07 -12.18
C ALA A 9 -23.56 9.70 -10.81
N ILE A 10 -23.21 10.98 -10.69
CA ILE A 10 -23.58 11.82 -9.58
C ILE A 10 -25.09 11.91 -9.68
N ASN A 11 -25.72 11.14 -8.79
CA ASN A 11 -27.15 11.05 -8.55
C ASN A 11 -27.75 12.47 -8.66
N GLU A 12 -28.45 12.76 -9.76
CA GLU A 12 -29.06 14.07 -9.99
C GLU A 12 -30.19 14.27 -8.97
N ILE A 13 -29.84 14.93 -7.86
CA ILE A 13 -30.76 15.33 -6.80
C ILE A 13 -31.71 16.39 -7.39
N LYS A 14 -32.95 15.99 -7.71
CA LYS A 14 -34.05 16.94 -7.95
C LYS A 14 -34.30 17.75 -6.67
N ARG A 15 -34.20 19.07 -6.81
CA ARG A 15 -34.05 20.08 -5.74
C ARG A 15 -35.30 20.39 -4.89
N THR A 16 -36.10 19.40 -4.49
CA THR A 16 -37.19 19.65 -3.52
C THR A 16 -37.28 18.64 -2.37
N HIS A 17 -36.58 17.50 -2.41
CA HIS A 17 -36.50 16.57 -1.27
C HIS A 17 -35.22 15.71 -1.35
N PRO A 18 -34.14 16.03 -0.61
CA PRO A 18 -32.87 15.32 -0.74
C PRO A 18 -32.82 14.10 0.18
N HIS A 19 -33.05 12.90 -0.35
CA HIS A 19 -32.69 11.65 0.34
C HIS A 19 -32.16 10.60 -0.63
N GLY A 20 -31.28 9.73 -0.11
CA GLY A 20 -30.65 8.65 -0.87
C GLY A 20 -31.63 7.57 -1.29
N LEU A 21 -31.20 6.71 -2.22
CA LEU A 21 -32.00 5.67 -2.88
C LEU A 21 -32.68 4.67 -1.92
N THR A 22 -32.22 4.60 -0.68
CA THR A 22 -32.67 3.67 0.38
C THR A 22 -33.66 4.27 1.37
N ASP A 23 -33.85 5.60 1.39
CA ASP A 23 -34.59 6.27 2.46
C ASP A 23 -35.82 6.98 1.90
N LEU A 24 -36.98 6.34 2.00
CA LEU A 24 -38.25 7.07 1.99
C LEU A 24 -38.21 8.11 3.12
N CYS A 25 -38.61 9.35 2.85
CA CYS A 25 -38.77 10.32 3.94
C CYS A 25 -39.74 9.80 5.00
N GLU A 26 -39.61 10.27 6.24
CA GLU A 26 -40.44 9.83 7.37
C GLU A 26 -41.94 9.97 7.05
N GLU A 27 -42.31 11.08 6.42
CA GLU A 27 -43.68 11.36 5.99
C GLU A 27 -44.13 10.43 4.86
N GLY A 28 -43.28 10.16 3.88
CA GLY A 28 -43.55 9.21 2.79
C GLY A 28 -43.78 7.79 3.34
N SER A 29 -42.93 7.34 4.26
CA SER A 29 -43.08 6.05 4.93
C SER A 29 -44.41 5.95 5.68
N ARG A 30 -44.79 7.01 6.40
CA ARG A 30 -46.05 7.08 7.15
C ARG A 30 -47.26 7.04 6.22
N LEU A 31 -47.27 7.84 5.16
CA LEU A 31 -48.36 7.93 4.19
C LEU A 31 -48.51 6.64 3.37
N TYR A 32 -47.41 6.04 2.93
CA TYR A 32 -47.43 4.75 2.24
C TYR A 32 -47.93 3.62 3.15
N GLY A 33 -47.46 3.56 4.39
CA GLY A 33 -47.96 2.61 5.39
C GLY A 33 -49.44 2.81 5.74
N ASN A 34 -49.95 4.03 5.66
CA ASN A 34 -51.39 4.30 5.78
C ASN A 34 -52.14 3.80 4.54
N ALA A 35 -51.69 4.17 3.33
CA ALA A 35 -52.29 3.75 2.07
C ALA A 35 -52.37 2.22 1.94
N LEU A 36 -51.34 1.48 2.37
CA LEU A 36 -51.34 0.01 2.39
C LEU A 36 -52.42 -0.58 3.29
N ARG A 37 -52.73 0.07 4.42
CA ARG A 37 -53.76 -0.38 5.36
C ARG A 37 -55.17 -0.02 4.90
N THR A 38 -55.34 1.16 4.30
CA THR A 38 -56.64 1.68 3.85
C THR A 38 -56.99 1.28 2.41
N GLY A 39 -56.01 0.79 1.64
CA GLY A 39 -56.14 0.43 0.22
C GLY A 39 -56.13 1.63 -0.74
N ARG A 40 -56.17 2.87 -0.23
CA ARG A 40 -56.15 4.10 -1.02
C ARG A 40 -55.77 5.33 -0.17
N ILE A 41 -55.30 6.38 -0.83
CA ILE A 41 -54.98 7.68 -0.23
C ILE A 41 -55.40 8.82 -1.17
N ALA A 42 -55.84 9.95 -0.63
CA ALA A 42 -56.22 11.09 -1.46
C ALA A 42 -54.96 11.69 -2.11
N ARG A 43 -55.05 12.10 -3.37
CA ARG A 43 -53.93 12.66 -4.12
C ARG A 43 -53.37 13.93 -3.47
N ALA A 44 -54.22 14.76 -2.86
CA ALA A 44 -53.81 15.96 -2.14
C ALA A 44 -52.94 15.67 -0.91
N ASP A 45 -53.16 14.55 -0.24
CA ASP A 45 -52.40 14.15 0.97
C ASP A 45 -50.96 13.71 0.64
N VAL A 46 -50.67 13.44 -0.63
CA VAL A 46 -49.37 12.96 -1.13
C VAL A 46 -48.50 14.10 -1.66
N GLU A 47 -49.04 15.32 -1.78
CA GLU A 47 -48.29 16.49 -2.26
C GLU A 47 -47.07 16.82 -1.39
N THR A 48 -47.12 16.49 -0.09
CA THR A 48 -46.03 16.66 0.87
C THR A 48 -44.96 15.57 0.80
N ALA A 49 -45.20 14.49 0.06
CA ALA A 49 -44.29 13.35 -0.10
C ALA A 49 -44.18 12.90 -1.57
N PRO A 50 -43.59 13.74 -2.45
CA PRO A 50 -43.49 13.45 -3.89
C PRO A 50 -42.69 12.17 -4.20
N CYS A 51 -41.82 11.76 -3.27
CA CYS A 51 -41.04 10.52 -3.37
C CYS A 51 -41.93 9.27 -3.53
N LEU A 52 -43.18 9.26 -3.06
CA LEU A 52 -44.10 8.14 -3.27
C LEU A 52 -44.50 7.95 -4.74
N MET A 53 -44.56 9.04 -5.49
CA MET A 53 -44.82 9.00 -6.94
C MET A 53 -43.53 8.77 -7.72
N GLU A 54 -42.41 9.40 -7.33
CA GLU A 54 -41.10 9.20 -7.97
C GLU A 54 -40.60 7.75 -7.82
N TYR A 55 -40.85 7.16 -6.65
CA TYR A 55 -40.54 5.77 -6.40
C TYR A 55 -41.59 4.78 -6.92
N ALA A 56 -42.66 5.27 -7.56
CA ALA A 56 -43.76 4.47 -8.09
C ALA A 56 -44.41 3.55 -7.03
N LEU A 57 -44.49 4.03 -5.79
CA LEU A 57 -45.14 3.32 -4.68
C LEU A 57 -46.65 3.52 -4.66
N LEU A 58 -47.15 4.51 -5.40
CA LEU A 58 -48.57 4.78 -5.59
C LEU A 58 -48.89 4.89 -7.08
N HIS A 59 -50.09 4.49 -7.47
CA HIS A 59 -50.63 4.69 -8.82
C HIS A 59 -52.03 5.31 -8.77
N PRO A 60 -52.49 6.00 -9.83
CA PRO A 60 -53.86 6.52 -9.89
C PRO A 60 -54.91 5.42 -9.75
N ASP A 61 -55.97 5.69 -8.99
CA ASP A 61 -57.15 4.84 -8.98
C ASP A 61 -57.87 4.96 -10.33
N PRO A 62 -58.18 3.85 -11.03
CA PRO A 62 -58.87 3.90 -12.32
C PRO A 62 -60.30 4.45 -12.22
N ASP A 63 -60.94 4.35 -11.05
CA ASP A 63 -62.35 4.71 -10.86
C ASP A 63 -62.53 6.15 -10.35
N ASP A 64 -61.50 6.74 -9.73
CA ASP A 64 -61.53 8.12 -9.23
C ASP A 64 -60.14 8.80 -9.33
N PRO A 65 -59.98 9.83 -10.19
CA PRO A 65 -58.68 10.48 -10.40
C PRO A 65 -58.16 11.26 -9.18
N ASN A 66 -58.98 11.47 -8.15
CA ASN A 66 -58.58 12.13 -6.91
C ASN A 66 -57.96 11.15 -5.88
N TRP A 67 -58.00 9.85 -6.15
CA TRP A 67 -57.43 8.83 -5.28
C TRP A 67 -56.24 8.12 -5.91
N LEU A 68 -55.32 7.69 -5.05
CA LEU A 68 -54.17 6.87 -5.39
C LEU A 68 -54.26 5.55 -4.64
N ARG A 69 -53.79 4.47 -5.26
CA ARG A 69 -53.66 3.15 -4.65
C ARG A 69 -52.21 2.76 -4.45
N PRO A 70 -51.88 2.06 -3.36
CA PRO A 70 -50.53 1.60 -3.11
C PRO A 70 -50.14 0.44 -4.02
N VAL A 71 -48.94 0.51 -4.57
CA VAL A 71 -48.27 -0.64 -5.17
C VAL A 71 -47.83 -1.56 -4.03
N PRO A 72 -48.08 -2.87 -4.09
CA PRO A 72 -47.60 -3.81 -3.08
C PRO A 72 -46.07 -3.73 -2.90
N PRO A 73 -45.54 -3.74 -1.66
CA PRO A 73 -44.11 -3.54 -1.41
C PRO A 73 -43.21 -4.54 -2.13
N ALA A 74 -43.64 -5.79 -2.26
CA ALA A 74 -42.89 -6.83 -2.98
C ALA A 74 -42.73 -6.49 -4.48
N ILE A 75 -43.75 -5.89 -5.09
CA ILE A 75 -43.72 -5.48 -6.51
C ILE A 75 -42.83 -4.26 -6.67
N ALA A 76 -42.98 -3.26 -5.81
CA ALA A 76 -42.13 -2.07 -5.81
C ALA A 76 -40.65 -2.41 -5.61
N LEU A 77 -40.34 -3.33 -4.68
CA LEU A 77 -38.99 -3.81 -4.44
C LEU A 77 -38.42 -4.53 -5.67
N ALA A 78 -39.19 -5.46 -6.27
CA ALA A 78 -38.75 -6.18 -7.46
C ALA A 78 -38.49 -5.25 -8.66
N GLN A 79 -39.35 -4.24 -8.89
CA GLN A 79 -39.14 -3.23 -9.94
C GLN A 79 -37.86 -2.41 -9.74
N ARG A 80 -37.39 -2.26 -8.50
CA ARG A 80 -36.17 -1.51 -8.16
C ARG A 80 -34.92 -2.38 -8.18
N LEU A 81 -35.01 -3.63 -7.76
CA LEU A 81 -33.89 -4.56 -7.78
C LEU A 81 -33.55 -5.03 -9.21
N ASN A 82 -34.56 -5.26 -10.05
CA ASN A 82 -34.36 -5.81 -11.39
C ASN A 82 -33.36 -5.01 -12.26
N PRO A 83 -33.43 -3.66 -12.37
CA PRO A 83 -32.43 -2.89 -13.11
C PRO A 83 -31.00 -3.04 -12.56
N ILE A 84 -30.84 -3.11 -11.24
CA ILE A 84 -29.54 -3.28 -10.59
C ILE A 84 -28.98 -4.67 -10.89
N GLU A 85 -29.80 -5.71 -10.77
CA GLU A 85 -29.40 -7.09 -11.10
C GLU A 85 -29.03 -7.23 -12.58
N GLN A 86 -29.74 -6.54 -13.47
CA GLN A 86 -29.41 -6.48 -14.89
C GLN A 86 -28.08 -5.78 -15.15
N GLU A 87 -27.81 -4.66 -14.49
CA GLU A 87 -26.54 -3.96 -14.60
C GLU A 87 -25.36 -4.83 -14.10
N ILE A 88 -25.51 -5.47 -12.93
CA ILE A 88 -24.50 -6.40 -12.39
C ILE A 88 -24.24 -7.54 -13.39
N SER A 89 -25.31 -8.12 -13.94
CA SER A 89 -25.20 -9.21 -14.91
C SER A 89 -24.50 -8.76 -16.20
N GLN A 90 -24.78 -7.53 -16.65
CA GLN A 90 -24.13 -6.94 -17.82
C GLN A 90 -22.63 -6.69 -17.57
N ARG A 91 -22.28 -6.08 -16.44
CA ARG A 91 -20.86 -5.88 -16.04
C ARG A 91 -20.09 -7.18 -15.92
N ARG A 92 -20.73 -8.24 -15.40
CA ARG A 92 -20.13 -9.58 -15.35
C ARG A 92 -19.88 -10.15 -16.74
N ARG A 93 -20.82 -10.03 -17.67
CA ARG A 93 -20.63 -10.45 -19.07
C ARG A 93 -19.48 -9.69 -19.73
N GLU A 94 -19.44 -8.37 -19.58
CA GLU A 94 -18.34 -7.53 -20.10
C GLU A 94 -16.98 -7.97 -19.55
N SER A 95 -16.90 -8.32 -18.27
CA SER A 95 -15.66 -8.82 -17.67
C SER A 95 -15.22 -10.17 -18.24
N ILE A 96 -16.16 -11.07 -18.55
CA ILE A 96 -15.88 -12.37 -19.16
C ILE A 96 -15.44 -12.19 -20.61
N GLU A 97 -16.19 -11.41 -21.40
CA GLU A 97 -15.84 -11.09 -22.79
C GLU A 97 -14.45 -10.45 -22.90
N LEU A 98 -14.10 -9.57 -21.95
CA LEU A 98 -12.78 -8.97 -21.87
C LEU A 98 -11.70 -10.02 -21.55
N ALA A 99 -11.95 -10.93 -20.61
CA ALA A 99 -11.02 -12.00 -20.28
C ALA A 99 -10.80 -12.94 -21.48
N ASP A 100 -11.87 -13.36 -22.15
CA ASP A 100 -11.85 -14.24 -23.33
C ASP A 100 -11.11 -13.57 -24.50
N ALA A 101 -11.32 -12.27 -24.73
CA ALA A 101 -10.60 -11.53 -25.76
C ALA A 101 -9.08 -11.48 -25.52
N PHE A 102 -8.65 -11.54 -24.26
CA PHE A 102 -7.24 -11.51 -23.88
C PHE A 102 -6.59 -12.89 -23.74
N GLU A 103 -7.38 -13.97 -23.62
CA GLU A 103 -6.89 -15.35 -23.50
C GLU A 103 -5.88 -15.74 -24.60
N PRO A 104 -6.10 -15.46 -25.91
CA PRO A 104 -5.13 -15.80 -26.95
C PRO A 104 -3.77 -15.10 -26.76
N PHE A 105 -3.78 -13.85 -26.30
CA PHE A 105 -2.54 -13.09 -26.05
C PHE A 105 -1.80 -13.59 -24.81
N MET A 106 -2.53 -14.03 -23.78
CA MET A 106 -1.94 -14.67 -22.60
C MET A 106 -1.23 -15.97 -22.99
N HIS A 107 -1.81 -16.77 -23.90
CA HIS A 107 -1.15 -17.97 -24.43
C HIS A 107 0.09 -17.66 -25.28
N ILE A 108 0.09 -16.58 -26.04
CA ILE A 108 1.28 -16.12 -26.79
C ILE A 108 2.38 -15.67 -25.83
N SER A 109 2.04 -14.98 -24.75
CA SER A 109 3.01 -14.58 -23.70
C SER A 109 3.50 -15.76 -22.86
N ALA A 110 2.71 -16.82 -22.74
CA ALA A 110 3.06 -18.04 -22.00
C ALA A 110 3.88 -19.04 -22.83
N GLN A 111 4.01 -18.86 -24.15
CA GLN A 111 5.07 -19.55 -24.87
C GLN A 111 6.39 -19.10 -24.22
N PRO A 112 7.28 -20.03 -23.84
CA PRO A 112 8.62 -19.66 -23.40
C PRO A 112 9.34 -19.05 -24.60
N THR A 113 9.11 -17.75 -24.81
CA THR A 113 9.98 -16.90 -25.60
C THR A 113 11.35 -17.13 -25.00
N ALA A 114 12.20 -17.77 -25.79
CA ALA A 114 13.51 -18.21 -25.36
C ALA A 114 14.26 -17.03 -24.75
N THR A 115 14.25 -16.87 -23.43
CA THR A 115 15.16 -16.02 -22.63
C THR A 115 15.28 -14.54 -22.99
N THR A 116 14.57 -14.01 -23.99
CA THR A 116 14.90 -12.72 -24.61
C THR A 116 14.36 -11.50 -23.87
N HIS A 117 13.33 -11.64 -23.03
CA HIS A 117 12.84 -10.55 -22.19
C HIS A 117 12.86 -10.95 -20.71
N SER A 118 14.03 -11.37 -20.25
CA SER A 118 14.25 -11.67 -18.83
C SER A 118 14.34 -10.42 -17.94
N ILE A 119 14.25 -9.23 -18.55
CA ILE A 119 14.28 -7.90 -17.95
C ILE A 119 13.18 -7.08 -18.63
N THR A 120 12.23 -6.57 -17.85
CA THR A 120 11.15 -5.69 -18.30
C THR A 120 11.31 -4.34 -17.63
N VAL A 121 11.26 -3.25 -18.41
CA VAL A 121 11.25 -1.88 -17.87
C VAL A 121 9.81 -1.48 -17.58
N LEU A 122 9.53 -1.13 -16.33
CA LEU A 122 8.24 -0.65 -15.85
C LEU A 122 8.34 0.85 -15.61
N GLU A 123 7.57 1.62 -16.39
CA GLU A 123 7.50 3.08 -16.29
C GLU A 123 6.15 3.50 -15.69
N GLY A 124 6.20 4.33 -14.65
CA GLY A 124 5.04 4.85 -13.94
C GLY A 124 4.61 3.99 -12.75
N LEU A 125 4.15 4.66 -11.70
CA LEU A 125 3.77 4.01 -10.44
C LEU A 125 2.64 2.98 -10.61
N ASP A 126 1.70 3.20 -11.50
CA ASP A 126 0.57 2.26 -11.71
C ASP A 126 1.04 0.93 -12.29
N ARG A 127 1.94 0.95 -13.28
CA ARG A 127 2.51 -0.27 -13.86
C ARG A 127 3.41 -1.01 -12.87
N ILE A 128 4.23 -0.27 -12.12
CA ILE A 128 5.08 -0.84 -11.07
C ILE A 128 4.22 -1.51 -10.00
N ASN A 129 3.16 -0.84 -9.54
CA ASN A 129 2.26 -1.38 -8.54
C ASN A 129 1.51 -2.62 -9.05
N ALA A 130 0.97 -2.59 -10.27
CA ALA A 130 0.28 -3.73 -10.86
C ALA A 130 1.20 -4.96 -11.00
N ALA A 131 2.45 -4.76 -11.42
CA ALA A 131 3.44 -5.84 -11.51
C ALA A 131 3.81 -6.42 -10.13
N LEU A 132 3.97 -5.55 -9.12
CA LEU A 132 4.19 -5.97 -7.73
C LEU A 132 2.98 -6.73 -7.17
N ASP A 133 1.76 -6.27 -7.45
CA ASP A 133 0.51 -6.92 -7.01
C ASP A 133 0.38 -8.32 -7.62
N LEU A 134 0.66 -8.45 -8.92
CA LEU A 134 0.68 -9.74 -9.60
C LEU A 134 1.73 -10.68 -8.97
N ALA A 135 2.97 -10.23 -8.82
CA ALA A 135 4.04 -11.03 -8.23
C ALA A 135 3.73 -11.46 -6.78
N THR A 136 3.18 -10.55 -5.98
CA THR A 136 2.75 -10.81 -4.60
C THR A 136 1.62 -11.83 -4.56
N SER A 137 0.62 -11.73 -5.47
CA SER A 137 -0.49 -12.68 -5.55
C SER A 137 -0.05 -14.09 -5.96
N GLN A 138 1.01 -14.19 -6.76
CA GLN A 138 1.58 -15.45 -7.26
C GLN A 138 2.63 -16.06 -6.34
N CYS A 139 3.14 -15.31 -5.35
CA CYS A 139 4.16 -15.76 -4.42
C CYS A 139 3.63 -16.84 -3.46
N GLN A 140 4.36 -17.95 -3.36
CA GLN A 140 3.94 -19.16 -2.64
C GLN A 140 4.85 -19.53 -1.46
N SER A 141 6.10 -19.08 -1.44
CA SER A 141 7.09 -19.59 -0.49
C SER A 141 7.78 -18.51 0.33
N GLU A 142 8.32 -17.47 -0.33
CA GLU A 142 9.13 -16.46 0.33
C GLU A 142 9.10 -15.11 -0.39
N MET A 143 9.06 -14.03 0.39
CA MET A 143 9.31 -12.69 -0.10
C MET A 143 10.48 -12.05 0.63
N LEU A 144 11.47 -11.57 -0.13
CA LEU A 144 12.65 -10.89 0.37
C LEU A 144 12.58 -9.41 -0.01
N THR A 145 12.72 -8.50 0.94
CA THR A 145 12.67 -7.07 0.64
C THR A 145 13.80 -6.27 1.29
N VAL A 146 14.31 -5.29 0.55
CA VAL A 146 15.22 -4.25 1.03
C VAL A 146 14.49 -2.93 0.89
N GLN A 147 14.31 -2.24 2.00
CA GLN A 147 13.48 -1.04 2.11
C GLN A 147 14.33 0.12 2.67
N PRO A 148 14.97 0.92 1.80
CA PRO A 148 15.72 2.09 2.25
C PRO A 148 14.81 3.11 2.96
N SER A 149 15.38 3.88 3.89
CA SER A 149 14.64 4.81 4.77
C SER A 149 14.31 6.16 4.11
N ARG A 150 14.50 6.30 2.79
CA ARG A 150 14.16 7.54 2.06
C ARG A 150 12.67 7.85 2.24
N ARG A 151 12.37 9.09 2.67
CA ARG A 151 11.05 9.68 2.97
C ARG A 151 9.90 8.81 2.43
N ARG A 152 9.48 7.83 3.23
CA ARG A 152 8.22 7.11 3.00
C ARG A 152 7.13 8.17 3.11
N LEU A 153 6.46 8.49 2.01
CA LEU A 153 5.15 9.12 2.08
C LEU A 153 4.26 8.17 2.88
N GLU A 154 3.59 8.68 3.92
CA GLU A 154 2.77 7.92 4.89
C GLU A 154 1.76 6.97 4.20
N HIS A 155 1.30 7.33 3.00
CA HIS A 155 0.41 6.53 2.15
C HIS A 155 1.00 5.17 1.68
N THR A 156 2.31 4.97 1.73
CA THR A 156 2.96 3.74 1.22
C THR A 156 2.96 2.61 2.25
N LEU A 157 2.87 2.91 3.55
CA LEU A 157 2.89 1.88 4.60
C LEU A 157 1.58 1.08 4.68
N ALA A 158 0.43 1.76 4.50
CA ALA A 158 -0.88 1.12 4.43
C ALA A 158 -0.99 0.18 3.22
N LYS A 159 -0.46 0.59 2.06
CA LYS A 159 -0.41 -0.28 0.87
C LYS A 159 0.55 -1.46 1.05
N ALA A 160 1.64 -1.28 1.79
CA ALA A 160 2.53 -2.41 2.14
C ALA A 160 1.79 -3.40 3.07
N LEU A 161 1.06 -2.91 4.08
CA LEU A 161 0.21 -3.71 4.95
C LEU A 161 -0.84 -4.54 4.19
N GLU A 162 -1.51 -3.93 3.21
CA GLU A 162 -2.50 -4.62 2.36
C GLU A 162 -1.87 -5.72 1.50
N ARG A 163 -0.60 -5.56 1.10
CA ARG A 163 0.13 -6.54 0.27
C ARG A 163 0.72 -7.70 1.10
N ASP A 164 1.22 -7.40 2.29
CA ASP A 164 1.89 -8.40 3.13
C ASP A 164 0.89 -9.34 3.81
N ARG A 165 -0.31 -8.84 4.19
CA ARG A 165 -1.30 -9.66 4.89
C ARG A 165 -1.72 -10.92 4.12
N PRO A 166 -2.09 -10.85 2.83
CA PRO A 166 -2.40 -12.05 2.04
C PRO A 166 -1.25 -13.06 1.95
N LEU A 167 0.00 -12.59 1.90
CA LEU A 167 1.17 -13.48 1.89
C LEU A 167 1.32 -14.23 3.22
N ILE A 168 1.15 -13.52 4.33
CA ILE A 168 1.24 -14.08 5.67
C ILE A 168 0.11 -15.09 5.91
N GLU A 169 -1.12 -14.77 5.47
CA GLU A 169 -2.27 -15.68 5.52
C GLU A 169 -2.05 -16.97 4.71
N ARG A 170 -1.35 -16.88 3.56
CA ARG A 170 -0.90 -18.06 2.81
C ARG A 170 0.28 -18.81 3.45
N GLY A 171 0.89 -18.23 4.48
CA GLY A 171 2.02 -18.82 5.19
C GLY A 171 3.37 -18.61 4.51
N CYS A 172 3.48 -17.66 3.59
CA CYS A 172 4.76 -17.27 2.98
C CYS A 172 5.71 -16.71 4.04
N ARG A 173 7.01 -17.01 3.91
CA ARG A 173 8.04 -16.40 4.73
C ARG A 173 8.33 -15.00 4.22
N ILE A 174 8.49 -14.02 5.11
CA ILE A 174 8.83 -12.65 4.72
C ILE A 174 10.07 -12.21 5.47
N ARG A 175 11.12 -11.83 4.75
CA ARG A 175 12.35 -11.27 5.33
C ARG A 175 12.59 -9.87 4.78
N THR A 176 12.64 -8.89 5.67
CA THR A 176 12.76 -7.47 5.29
C THR A 176 13.94 -6.80 5.96
N LEU A 177 14.78 -6.16 5.14
CA LEU A 177 15.89 -5.32 5.55
C LEU A 177 15.48 -3.84 5.54
N TYR A 178 15.68 -3.19 6.67
CA TYR A 178 15.59 -1.74 6.84
C TYR A 178 16.97 -1.12 7.09
N GLN A 179 17.08 0.20 6.99
CA GLN A 179 18.26 0.89 7.54
C GLN A 179 18.10 1.09 9.05
N HIS A 180 19.20 1.23 9.78
CA HIS A 180 19.17 1.48 11.23
C HIS A 180 18.26 2.64 11.70
N PRO A 181 18.06 3.76 10.98
CA PRO A 181 17.12 4.80 11.41
C PRO A 181 15.69 4.31 11.60
N ALA A 182 15.29 3.22 10.94
CA ALA A 182 13.97 2.63 11.08
C ALA A 182 13.68 2.18 12.54
N ARG A 183 14.71 1.93 13.35
CA ARG A 183 14.59 1.65 14.81
C ARG A 183 14.02 2.81 15.60
N TYR A 184 14.06 4.02 15.06
CA TYR A 184 13.56 5.24 15.69
C TYR A 184 12.30 5.77 15.02
N SER A 185 11.72 5.06 14.04
CA SER A 185 10.45 5.39 13.41
C SER A 185 9.31 4.67 14.15
N PRO A 186 8.46 5.39 14.88
CA PRO A 186 7.30 4.78 15.56
C PRO A 186 6.38 4.05 14.58
N GLU A 187 6.25 4.55 13.35
CA GLU A 187 5.42 3.96 12.30
C GLU A 187 5.96 2.61 11.85
N THR A 188 7.29 2.51 11.64
CA THR A 188 7.94 1.25 11.27
C THR A 188 7.84 0.25 12.42
N LEU A 189 8.08 0.68 13.66
CA LEU A 189 7.98 -0.18 14.84
C LEU A 189 6.55 -0.70 15.04
N ALA A 190 5.53 0.15 14.87
CA ALA A 190 4.13 -0.24 14.96
C ALA A 190 3.74 -1.25 13.88
N TYR A 191 4.25 -1.09 12.66
CA TYR A 191 4.06 -2.05 11.56
C TYR A 191 4.72 -3.41 11.87
N VAL A 192 5.98 -3.41 12.32
CA VAL A 192 6.71 -4.64 12.67
C VAL A 192 6.02 -5.40 13.80
N ALA A 193 5.48 -4.69 14.80
CA ALA A 193 4.78 -5.29 15.93
C ALA A 193 3.50 -6.03 15.54
N GLN A 194 2.88 -5.73 14.39
CA GLN A 194 1.66 -6.40 13.93
C GLN A 194 1.90 -7.83 13.41
N PHE A 195 3.15 -8.18 13.04
CA PHE A 195 3.46 -9.43 12.33
C PHE A 195 4.49 -10.31 13.04
N ALA A 196 4.60 -10.17 14.37
CA ALA A 196 5.54 -10.93 15.20
C ALA A 196 5.13 -12.43 15.41
N ASP A 197 4.69 -13.12 14.35
CA ASP A 197 4.21 -14.52 14.38
C ASP A 197 5.21 -15.51 13.77
N GLY A 198 6.51 -15.23 13.87
CA GLY A 198 7.62 -16.13 13.50
C GLY A 198 7.85 -16.39 12.01
N LYS A 199 6.89 -16.13 11.12
CA LYS A 199 7.06 -16.23 9.65
C LYS A 199 7.56 -14.95 9.00
N VAL A 200 7.59 -13.87 9.76
CA VAL A 200 8.05 -12.56 9.30
C VAL A 200 9.22 -12.12 10.16
N GLU A 201 10.33 -11.81 9.50
CA GLU A 201 11.54 -11.34 10.15
C GLU A 201 11.93 -9.97 9.59
N TYR A 202 12.26 -9.06 10.50
CA TYR A 202 12.75 -7.74 10.17
C TYR A 202 14.16 -7.58 10.74
N ARG A 203 15.08 -7.10 9.93
CA ARG A 203 16.45 -6.76 10.36
C ARG A 203 16.81 -5.36 9.89
N THR A 204 17.83 -4.77 10.51
CA THR A 204 18.39 -3.49 10.09
C THR A 204 19.87 -3.59 9.80
N ILE A 205 20.33 -2.82 8.83
CA ILE A 205 21.75 -2.65 8.49
C ILE A 205 22.08 -1.16 8.38
N ASP A 206 23.36 -0.82 8.46
CA ASP A 206 23.87 0.56 8.47
C ASP A 206 23.71 1.25 7.13
N GLU A 207 24.10 0.57 6.06
CA GLU A 207 24.03 1.06 4.71
C GLU A 207 23.22 0.11 3.83
N LEU A 208 22.23 0.66 3.11
CA LEU A 208 21.51 -0.05 2.06
C LEU A 208 21.76 0.67 0.75
N ALA A 209 21.99 -0.11 -0.31
CA ALA A 209 22.18 0.43 -1.65
C ALA A 209 20.86 1.01 -2.17
N GLU A 210 19.93 0.15 -2.55
CA GLU A 210 18.66 0.52 -3.19
C GLU A 210 17.54 -0.45 -2.80
N ARG A 211 16.30 -0.06 -3.13
CA ARG A 211 15.13 -0.91 -2.93
C ARG A 211 15.27 -2.20 -3.75
N LEU A 212 14.96 -3.33 -3.13
CA LEU A 212 14.92 -4.65 -3.79
C LEU A 212 13.70 -5.41 -3.28
N ILE A 213 12.95 -6.04 -4.18
CA ILE A 213 11.83 -6.93 -3.81
C ILE A 213 12.00 -8.21 -4.61
N ILE A 214 11.99 -9.36 -3.95
CA ILE A 214 12.07 -10.68 -4.60
C ILE A 214 10.89 -11.50 -4.13
N CYS A 215 10.17 -12.12 -5.07
CA CYS A 215 9.10 -13.07 -4.79
C CYS A 215 9.53 -14.46 -5.28
N ASP A 216 9.63 -15.40 -4.34
CA ASP A 216 10.19 -16.74 -4.53
C ASP A 216 11.56 -16.70 -5.23
N GLU A 217 11.93 -17.75 -5.96
CA GLU A 217 13.10 -17.74 -6.86
C GLU A 217 12.72 -17.32 -8.30
N THR A 218 11.62 -16.57 -8.46
CA THR A 218 10.98 -16.38 -9.79
C THR A 218 11.09 -14.97 -10.35
N VAL A 219 11.01 -13.94 -9.50
CA VAL A 219 11.00 -12.55 -9.95
C VAL A 219 11.63 -11.60 -8.94
N ALA A 220 12.38 -10.62 -9.42
CA ALA A 220 12.95 -9.54 -8.63
C ALA A 220 12.63 -8.16 -9.22
N PHE A 221 12.48 -7.15 -8.36
CA PHE A 221 12.24 -5.77 -8.73
C PHE A 221 13.30 -4.86 -8.15
N ILE A 222 13.88 -4.01 -9.00
CA ILE A 222 14.86 -2.98 -8.59
C ILE A 222 14.51 -1.64 -9.27
N PRO A 223 14.63 -0.50 -8.58
CA PRO A 223 14.48 0.80 -9.22
C PRO A 223 15.66 1.05 -10.18
N THR A 224 15.43 1.82 -11.25
CA THR A 224 16.52 2.32 -12.11
C THR A 224 16.99 3.73 -11.71
N ARG A 225 16.17 4.43 -10.91
CA ARG A 225 16.35 5.83 -10.51
C ARG A 225 15.80 6.09 -9.12
N ASP A 226 16.36 7.12 -8.49
CA ASP A 226 15.98 7.64 -7.17
C ASP A 226 14.52 8.10 -7.03
N ASP A 227 13.88 8.49 -8.13
CA ASP A 227 12.49 8.98 -8.15
C ASP A 227 11.46 7.85 -7.95
N GLY A 228 11.87 6.59 -8.17
CA GLY A 228 10.99 5.43 -8.09
C GLY A 228 9.94 5.36 -9.19
N GLU A 229 10.06 6.18 -10.24
CA GLU A 229 9.12 6.18 -11.37
C GLU A 229 9.41 5.08 -12.39
N ILE A 230 10.63 4.53 -12.36
CA ILE A 230 11.06 3.47 -13.27
C ILE A 230 11.67 2.32 -12.47
N ALA A 231 11.17 1.11 -12.69
CA ALA A 231 11.69 -0.12 -12.10
C ALA A 231 11.96 -1.18 -13.16
N LEU A 232 12.90 -2.10 -12.88
CA LEU A 232 13.12 -3.30 -13.66
C LEU A 232 12.42 -4.47 -12.97
N GLU A 233 11.64 -5.22 -13.73
CA GLU A 233 11.18 -6.56 -13.37
C GLU A 233 12.12 -7.58 -14.01
N LEU A 234 12.72 -8.43 -13.18
CA LEU A 234 13.75 -9.39 -13.57
C LEU A 234 13.22 -10.80 -13.36
N ARG A 235 13.11 -11.58 -14.43
CA ARG A 235 12.67 -12.99 -14.39
C ARG A 235 13.74 -13.98 -14.84
N HIS A 236 14.95 -13.51 -15.16
CA HIS A 236 16.06 -14.43 -15.47
C HIS A 236 16.43 -15.24 -14.21
N PRO A 237 16.36 -16.58 -14.21
CA PRO A 237 16.67 -17.38 -13.01
C PRO A 237 18.07 -17.10 -12.45
N GLY A 238 19.06 -16.89 -13.33
CA GLY A 238 20.42 -16.54 -12.93
C GLY A 238 20.55 -15.16 -12.27
N LEU A 239 19.76 -14.17 -12.71
CA LEU A 239 19.79 -12.82 -12.10
C LEU A 239 19.05 -12.82 -10.76
N VAL A 240 17.87 -13.46 -10.70
CA VAL A 240 17.11 -13.58 -9.46
C VAL A 240 17.94 -14.31 -8.41
N ARG A 241 18.56 -15.44 -8.76
CA ARG A 241 19.45 -16.17 -7.85
C ARG A 241 20.66 -15.35 -7.39
N TYR A 242 21.22 -14.52 -8.27
CA TYR A 242 22.30 -13.61 -7.88
C TYR A 242 21.81 -12.56 -6.87
N LEU A 243 20.65 -11.94 -7.11
CA LEU A 243 20.06 -10.95 -6.21
C LEU A 243 19.68 -11.57 -4.85
N ILE A 244 19.22 -12.81 -4.83
CA ILE A 244 19.00 -13.56 -3.58
C ILE A 244 20.33 -13.69 -2.81
N LYS A 245 21.44 -14.04 -3.46
CA LYS A 245 22.75 -14.10 -2.80
C LYS A 245 23.20 -12.75 -2.25
N VAL A 246 22.94 -11.65 -2.98
CA VAL A 246 23.21 -10.29 -2.50
C VAL A 246 22.36 -9.98 -1.27
N PHE A 247 21.08 -10.35 -1.28
CA PHE A 247 20.20 -10.23 -0.13
C PHE A 247 20.74 -11.02 1.08
N GLU A 248 21.10 -12.30 0.90
CA GLU A 248 21.62 -13.14 1.98
C GLU A 248 22.92 -12.59 2.58
N PHE A 249 23.79 -12.03 1.73
CA PHE A 249 25.01 -11.37 2.18
C PHE A 249 24.71 -10.18 3.11
N MET A 250 23.73 -9.33 2.75
CA MET A 250 23.28 -8.24 3.62
C MET A 250 22.57 -8.77 4.87
N TRP A 251 21.73 -9.81 4.72
CA TRP A 251 20.95 -10.41 5.79
C TRP A 251 21.80 -10.97 6.92
N ALA A 252 22.91 -11.64 6.57
CA ALA A 252 23.86 -12.20 7.52
C ALA A 252 24.56 -11.13 8.38
N ARG A 253 24.70 -9.91 7.86
CA ARG A 253 25.33 -8.76 8.53
C ARG A 253 24.33 -7.85 9.24
N ALA A 254 23.04 -8.06 9.01
CA ALA A 254 21.98 -7.24 9.56
C ALA A 254 21.57 -7.73 10.96
N VAL A 255 21.13 -6.78 11.80
CA VAL A 255 20.75 -7.04 13.19
C VAL A 255 19.23 -7.10 13.33
N PRO A 256 18.64 -8.07 14.06
CA PRO A 256 17.20 -8.17 14.30
C PRO A 256 16.56 -6.85 14.77
N LEU A 257 15.48 -6.46 14.11
CA LEU A 257 14.61 -5.36 14.50
C LEU A 257 13.59 -5.89 15.50
N SER A 258 14.04 -6.30 16.69
CA SER A 258 13.14 -6.65 17.78
C SER A 258 12.38 -5.40 18.24
N ALA A 259 11.06 -5.50 18.39
CA ALA A 259 10.24 -4.44 18.94
C ALA A 259 10.75 -4.08 20.35
N GLY A 260 11.39 -2.91 20.49
CA GLY A 260 11.72 -2.33 21.79
C GLY A 260 13.19 -2.32 22.25
N ALA A 261 14.17 -2.74 21.45
CA ALA A 261 15.58 -2.54 21.81
C ALA A 261 16.20 -1.45 20.90
N PRO A 262 16.25 -0.16 21.31
CA PRO A 262 17.42 0.63 20.95
C PRO A 262 18.60 -0.16 21.52
N TYR A 263 19.63 -0.39 20.71
CA TYR A 263 20.83 -1.13 21.10
C TYR A 263 21.07 -1.05 22.61
N GLU A 264 21.26 -2.21 23.25
CA GLU A 264 22.14 -2.22 24.41
C GLU A 264 23.33 -1.36 24.00
N THR A 265 23.46 -0.18 24.61
CA THR A 265 24.62 0.67 24.37
C THR A 265 25.81 -0.26 24.41
N ALA A 266 26.59 -0.31 23.33
CA ALA A 266 27.82 -1.08 23.36
C ALA A 266 28.58 -0.65 24.63
N SER A 267 29.42 -1.54 25.18
CA SER A 267 30.09 -1.30 26.47
C SER A 267 30.86 0.04 26.57
N ASP A 268 31.04 0.76 25.46
CA ASP A 268 31.67 2.06 25.28
C ASP A 268 30.68 3.26 25.26
N GLY A 269 29.37 3.04 25.32
CA GLY A 269 28.34 4.09 25.31
C GLY A 269 27.96 4.63 23.93
N ILE A 270 28.42 3.98 22.84
CA ILE A 270 28.21 4.44 21.46
C ILE A 270 27.22 3.52 20.74
N THR A 271 26.23 4.12 20.07
CA THR A 271 25.25 3.34 19.29
C THR A 271 25.82 2.92 17.94
N GLU A 272 25.31 1.86 17.32
CA GLU A 272 25.75 1.46 15.97
C GLU A 272 25.59 2.59 14.94
N VAL A 273 24.52 3.39 15.05
CA VAL A 273 24.36 4.59 14.20
C VAL A 273 25.51 5.58 14.39
N GLN A 274 25.94 5.80 15.63
CA GLN A 274 27.09 6.67 15.91
C GLN A 274 28.40 6.05 15.44
N HIS A 275 28.56 4.73 15.50
CA HIS A 275 29.70 4.00 14.95
C HIS A 275 29.78 4.16 13.42
N SER A 276 28.68 3.97 12.68
CA SER A 276 28.63 4.19 11.23
C SER A 276 28.90 5.65 10.87
N ILE A 277 28.38 6.61 11.65
CA ILE A 277 28.69 8.04 11.49
C ILE A 277 30.20 8.29 11.72
N ALA A 278 30.79 7.69 12.75
CA ALA A 278 32.21 7.85 13.06
C ALA A 278 33.09 7.34 11.91
N LYS A 279 32.75 6.17 11.34
CA LYS A 279 33.42 5.60 10.16
C LYS A 279 33.38 6.56 8.96
N LEU A 280 32.18 7.03 8.60
CA LEU A 280 32.01 7.95 7.46
C LEU A 280 32.67 9.32 7.69
N LEU A 281 32.74 9.79 8.94
CA LEU A 281 33.46 11.02 9.30
C LEU A 281 34.97 10.89 9.04
N VAL A 282 35.57 9.76 9.43
CA VAL A 282 37.00 9.48 9.22
C VAL A 282 37.32 9.26 7.74
N GLU A 283 36.39 8.70 6.97
CA GLU A 283 36.46 8.62 5.50
C GLU A 283 36.35 9.99 4.80
N GLY A 284 36.06 11.07 5.55
CA GLY A 284 36.04 12.45 5.04
C GLY A 284 34.70 12.92 4.48
N HIS A 285 33.61 12.16 4.68
CA HIS A 285 32.29 12.57 4.23
C HIS A 285 31.75 13.78 5.02
N VAL A 286 31.03 14.67 4.33
CA VAL A 286 30.30 15.80 4.94
C VAL A 286 28.94 15.36 5.48
N ASP A 287 28.36 16.10 6.44
CA ASP A 287 27.11 15.71 7.13
C ASP A 287 25.95 15.37 6.18
N GLU A 288 25.81 16.12 5.08
CA GLU A 288 24.76 15.86 4.09
C GLU A 288 24.94 14.54 3.35
N ALA A 289 26.20 14.16 3.07
CA ALA A 289 26.53 12.88 2.47
C ALA A 289 26.31 11.74 3.46
N ILE A 290 26.72 11.91 4.72
CA ILE A 290 26.50 10.94 5.80
C ILE A 290 25.01 10.72 6.02
N ALA A 291 24.23 11.80 6.17
CA ALA A 291 22.80 11.74 6.39
C ALA A 291 22.08 10.99 5.24
N ARG A 292 22.46 11.28 4.00
CA ARG A 292 21.92 10.62 2.80
C ARG A 292 22.23 9.13 2.80
N ARG A 293 23.48 8.76 3.05
CA ARG A 293 23.97 7.37 3.03
C ARG A 293 23.32 6.52 4.12
N LEU A 294 23.14 7.09 5.30
CA LEU A 294 22.47 6.44 6.41
C LEU A 294 20.94 6.57 6.37
N GLY A 295 20.35 7.21 5.35
CA GLY A 295 18.90 7.30 5.19
C GLY A 295 18.18 8.12 6.25
N MET A 296 18.83 9.13 6.85
CA MET A 296 18.26 10.01 7.86
C MET A 296 18.29 11.48 7.46
N ASN A 297 17.52 12.33 8.15
CA ASN A 297 17.58 13.76 7.90
C ASN A 297 18.88 14.38 8.46
N VAL A 298 19.34 15.47 7.84
CA VAL A 298 20.61 16.15 8.19
C VAL A 298 20.62 16.63 9.65
N ARG A 299 19.46 17.06 10.18
CA ARG A 299 19.34 17.51 11.58
C ARG A 299 19.58 16.37 12.56
N THR A 300 19.02 15.19 12.30
CA THR A 300 19.21 13.96 13.09
C THR A 300 20.67 13.51 13.00
N CYS A 301 21.26 13.50 11.80
CA CYS A 301 22.68 13.20 11.62
C CYS A 301 23.56 14.13 12.47
N ARG A 302 23.34 15.45 12.39
CA ARG A 302 24.06 16.45 13.20
C ARG A 302 23.88 16.24 14.70
N ALA A 303 22.68 15.85 15.14
CA ALA A 303 22.43 15.54 16.55
C ALA A 303 23.25 14.32 17.02
N HIS A 304 23.40 13.28 16.19
CA HIS A 304 24.27 12.14 16.50
C HIS A 304 25.75 12.52 16.51
N ILE A 305 26.20 13.33 15.54
CA ILE A 305 27.58 13.86 15.50
C ILE A 305 27.88 14.68 16.76
N ALA A 306 26.95 15.55 17.19
CA ALA A 306 27.12 16.35 18.41
C ALA A 306 27.22 15.48 19.66
N LYS A 307 26.42 14.41 19.77
CA LYS A 307 26.53 13.44 20.86
C LYS A 307 27.87 12.70 20.84
N LEU A 308 28.35 12.30 19.66
CA LEU A 308 29.66 11.65 19.48
C LEU A 308 30.80 12.61 19.86
N ALA A 309 30.73 13.87 19.43
CA ALA A 309 31.68 14.92 19.80
C ALA A 309 31.71 15.15 21.31
N HIS A 310 30.54 15.20 21.95
CA HIS A 310 30.44 15.37 23.39
C HIS A 310 31.05 14.17 24.15
N ALA A 311 30.72 12.94 23.72
CA ALA A 311 31.24 11.71 24.33
C ALA A 311 32.77 11.62 24.24
N LEU A 312 33.37 12.08 23.15
CA LEU A 312 34.82 12.09 22.93
C LEU A 312 35.51 13.38 23.39
N GLY A 313 34.77 14.37 23.91
CA GLY A 313 35.33 15.65 24.34
C GLY A 313 35.88 16.53 23.21
N SER A 314 35.34 16.39 21.99
CA SER A 314 35.75 17.16 20.83
C SER A 314 35.06 18.52 20.70
N GLY A 315 35.83 19.57 20.40
CA GLY A 315 35.32 20.91 20.09
C GLY A 315 35.23 21.24 18.60
N SER A 316 35.76 20.38 17.71
CA SER A 316 35.77 20.64 16.27
C SER A 316 35.73 19.36 15.44
N ARG A 317 35.33 19.46 14.16
CA ARG A 317 35.26 18.29 13.25
C ARG A 317 36.61 17.61 13.08
N ALA A 318 37.67 18.39 12.85
CA ALA A 318 39.02 17.84 12.65
C ALA A 318 39.51 17.10 13.91
N GLN A 319 39.29 17.70 15.09
CA GLN A 319 39.61 17.08 16.36
C GLN A 319 38.75 15.82 16.61
N LEU A 320 37.48 15.83 16.21
CA LEU A 320 36.59 14.67 16.34
C LEU A 320 37.12 13.49 15.52
N GLY A 321 37.54 13.71 14.26
CA GLY A 321 38.12 12.67 13.43
C GLY A 321 39.38 12.04 14.05
N TYR A 322 40.27 12.87 14.60
CA TYR A 322 41.45 12.40 15.33
C TYR A 322 41.09 11.55 16.56
N LEU A 323 40.13 12.01 17.37
CA LEU A 323 39.71 11.32 18.59
C LEU A 323 39.01 10.00 18.29
N ILE A 324 38.21 9.92 17.22
CA ILE A 324 37.62 8.65 16.75
C ILE A 324 38.74 7.65 16.43
N ALA A 325 39.76 8.04 15.68
CA ALA A 325 40.87 7.16 15.34
C ALA A 325 41.68 6.71 16.58
N GLN A 326 41.85 7.59 17.58
CA GLN A 326 42.59 7.27 18.81
C GLN A 326 41.81 6.37 19.79
N SER A 327 40.49 6.50 19.79
CA SER A 327 39.61 5.82 20.75
C SER A 327 39.47 4.30 20.56
N GLY A 328 39.88 3.79 19.39
CA GLY A 328 39.70 2.37 19.02
C GLY A 328 38.24 1.97 18.75
N ILE A 329 37.30 2.92 18.70
CA ILE A 329 35.86 2.63 18.45
C ILE A 329 35.66 1.88 17.13
N LEU A 330 36.51 2.14 16.12
CA LEU A 330 36.42 1.54 14.78
C LEU A 330 37.22 0.22 14.62
N ASP A 331 37.95 -0.23 15.66
CA ASP A 331 38.86 -1.39 15.54
C ASP A 331 38.13 -2.75 15.54
N ARG A 332 36.81 -2.77 15.73
CA ARG A 332 35.97 -3.98 15.79
C ARG A 332 35.69 -4.65 14.43
N ASP A 333 36.18 -4.09 13.32
CA ASP A 333 35.93 -4.57 11.95
C ASP A 333 36.95 -5.61 11.42
N HIS A 334 37.77 -6.27 12.26
CA HIS A 334 38.75 -7.30 11.84
C HIS A 334 38.28 -8.75 12.01
#